data_AF-A0A4Y5YPX8-F1
#
_entry.id   AF-A0A4Y5YPX8-F1
#
_cell.length_a   1.000
_cell.length_b   1.000
_cell.length_c   1.000
_cell.angle_alpha   90.00
_cell.angle_beta   90.00
_cell.angle_gamma   90.00
#
_symmetry.space_group_name_H-M   'P 1'
#
loop_
_entity.id
_entity.type
_entity.pdbx_description
1 polymer ?
#
loop_
_entity_poly.entity_id
_entity_poly.type
_entity_poly.pdbx_seq_one_letter_code
_entity_poly.pdbx_strand_id
1 'polypeptide(L)'
;MAMSFEEFRTSLISADLRAALGVQLTDLEAQQVADDPASAQSWYAYWLSTQPTTPPPPAYDGPPPAYAAAPGVSAQDGAPAGPPVYPGYASAPEGRPGTKKRVGLWVALSVLGALLLIAVIVVIFAFATARHWTKTDVPEQPETFRSEEYETGRVDVTMDDVNPCSVNQDWTDCTNLMVATYTAACVDVELTEAATLLCAEYSTAIDEMKALDGDGYYVATLGSSGSLHQTPEIDTRQVSNEDYEPAVTHEAVCYLEFIGECE
;
A
#
# COMPACT_ATOMS: atom_id res chain seq x y z
N MET A 1 16.31 -9.51 22.47
CA MET A 1 15.28 -8.55 22.92
C MET A 1 15.54 -7.28 22.15
N ALA A 2 14.59 -6.80 21.36
CA ALA A 2 14.76 -5.56 20.60
C ALA A 2 14.80 -4.36 21.56
N MET A 3 15.69 -3.40 21.31
CA MET A 3 15.76 -2.15 22.08
C MET A 3 14.51 -1.29 21.83
N SER A 4 14.17 -0.39 22.74
CA SER A 4 13.03 0.51 22.57
C SER A 4 13.32 1.65 21.58
N PHE A 5 12.27 2.32 21.09
CA PHE A 5 12.38 3.44 20.16
C PHE A 5 13.23 4.61 20.72
N GLU A 6 13.04 5.00 21.98
CA GLU A 6 13.83 6.09 22.58
C GLU A 6 15.29 5.71 22.82
N GLU A 7 15.57 4.44 23.13
CA GLU A 7 16.94 3.93 23.21
C GLU A 7 17.60 3.94 21.83
N PHE A 8 16.87 3.56 20.78
CA PHE A 8 17.34 3.64 19.41
C PHE A 8 17.67 5.09 19.02
N ARG A 9 16.76 6.03 19.26
CA ARG A 9 16.97 7.46 18.95
C ARG A 9 18.19 8.04 19.68
N THR A 10 18.36 7.70 20.94
CA THR A 10 19.52 8.13 21.74
C THR A 10 20.83 7.52 21.23
N SER A 11 20.80 6.27 20.76
CA SER A 11 21.98 5.58 20.22
C SER A 11 22.47 6.13 18.88
N LEU A 12 21.62 6.79 18.07
CA LEU A 12 22.04 7.42 16.81
C LEU A 12 23.04 8.57 17.01
N ILE A 13 22.97 9.25 18.15
CA ILE A 13 23.82 10.40 18.50
C ILE A 13 25.25 9.96 18.85
N SER A 14 25.45 8.69 19.25
CA SER A 14 26.77 8.14 19.57
C SER A 14 27.32 7.33 18.41
N ALA A 15 28.47 7.73 17.86
CA ALA A 15 29.10 7.04 16.74
C ALA A 15 29.40 5.55 17.03
N ASP A 16 29.84 5.22 18.25
CA ASP A 16 30.13 3.85 18.67
C ASP A 16 28.87 2.98 18.74
N LEU A 17 27.77 3.53 19.24
CA LEU A 17 26.50 2.81 19.33
C LEU A 17 25.83 2.69 17.96
N ARG A 18 25.92 3.73 17.13
CA ARG A 18 25.42 3.72 15.75
C ARG A 18 26.12 2.65 14.91
N ALA A 19 27.44 2.51 15.04
CA ALA A 19 28.20 1.45 14.39
C ALA A 19 27.75 0.05 14.84
N ALA A 20 27.41 -0.13 16.12
CA ALA A 20 26.91 -1.40 16.65
C ALA A 20 25.50 -1.76 16.14
N LEU A 21 24.70 -0.78 15.71
CA LEU A 21 23.37 -1.01 15.10
C LEU A 21 23.46 -1.39 13.62
N GLY A 22 24.63 -1.26 12.99
CA GLY A 22 24.81 -1.51 11.55
C GLY A 22 24.12 -0.47 10.66
N VAL A 23 23.77 0.70 11.19
CA VAL A 23 23.10 1.79 10.47
C VAL A 23 24.17 2.68 9.82
N GLN A 24 24.19 2.74 8.49
CA GLN A 24 25.14 3.55 7.73
C GLN A 24 24.64 4.99 7.57
N LEU A 25 24.77 5.77 8.64
CA LEU A 25 24.52 7.22 8.64
C LEU A 25 25.80 7.96 9.06
N THR A 26 26.09 9.07 8.39
CA THR A 26 27.10 10.03 8.83
C THR A 26 26.67 10.71 10.14
N ASP A 27 27.60 11.38 10.84
CA ASP A 27 27.27 12.09 12.08
C ASP A 27 26.21 13.18 11.89
N LEU A 28 26.26 13.88 10.75
CA LEU A 28 25.31 14.94 10.42
C LEU A 28 23.91 14.37 10.15
N GLU A 29 23.82 13.30 9.36
CA GLU A 29 22.54 12.64 9.05
C GLU A 29 21.93 11.98 10.29
N ALA A 30 22.75 11.35 11.13
CA ALA A 30 22.28 10.73 12.36
C ALA A 30 21.70 11.75 13.35
N GLN A 31 22.29 12.96 13.41
CA GLN A 31 21.75 14.07 14.20
C GLN A 31 20.41 14.55 13.63
N GLN A 32 20.32 14.75 12.31
CA GLN A 32 19.07 15.14 11.63
C GLN A 32 17.95 14.12 11.84
N VAL A 33 18.27 12.82 11.74
CA VAL A 33 17.31 11.73 11.98
C VAL A 33 16.89 11.68 13.44
N ALA A 34 17.77 11.96 14.40
CA ALA A 34 17.42 11.98 15.82
C ALA A 34 16.53 13.19 16.20
N ASP A 35 16.73 14.32 15.52
CA ASP A 35 16.00 15.58 15.73
C ASP A 35 14.62 15.59 15.06
N ASP A 36 14.39 14.77 14.01
CA ASP A 36 13.08 14.57 13.38
C ASP A 36 12.38 13.26 13.83
N PRO A 37 11.28 13.35 14.61
CA PRO A 37 10.55 12.18 15.10
C PRO A 37 10.00 11.26 13.99
N ALA A 38 9.61 11.80 12.83
CA ALA A 38 9.04 11.02 11.74
C ALA A 38 10.12 10.19 11.02
N SER A 39 11.26 10.81 10.76
CA SER A 39 12.44 10.13 10.22
C SER A 39 12.96 9.06 11.19
N ALA A 40 13.05 9.37 12.49
CA ALA A 40 13.48 8.41 13.50
C ALA A 40 12.60 7.16 13.53
N GLN A 41 11.27 7.31 13.39
CA GLN A 41 10.34 6.18 13.36
C GLN A 41 10.53 5.30 12.14
N SER A 42 10.75 5.91 10.97
CA SER A 42 11.01 5.19 9.72
C SER A 42 12.32 4.39 9.80
N TRP A 43 13.38 4.99 10.33
CA TRP A 43 14.67 4.33 10.55
C TRP A 43 14.61 3.22 11.60
N TYR A 44 13.82 3.40 12.66
CA TYR A 44 13.60 2.37 13.66
C TYR A 44 12.85 1.16 13.09
N ALA A 45 11.84 1.38 12.26
CA ALA A 45 11.11 0.30 11.57
C ALA A 45 12.02 -0.48 10.60
N TYR A 46 12.87 0.24 9.84
CA TYR A 46 13.88 -0.38 8.98
C TYR A 46 14.91 -1.18 9.78
N TRP A 47 15.41 -0.63 10.88
CA TRP A 47 16.35 -1.34 11.73
C TRP A 47 15.72 -2.63 12.32
N LEU A 48 14.46 -2.59 12.75
CA LEU A 48 13.74 -3.78 13.20
C LEU A 48 13.61 -4.86 12.12
N SER A 49 13.44 -4.48 10.85
CA SER A 49 13.32 -5.45 9.75
C SER A 49 14.65 -6.09 9.35
N THR A 50 15.78 -5.45 9.67
CA THR A 50 17.13 -5.97 9.42
C THR A 50 17.68 -6.84 10.54
N GLN A 51 16.99 -6.92 11.69
CA GLN A 51 17.40 -7.82 12.75
C GLN A 51 17.28 -9.28 12.32
N PRO A 52 18.29 -10.12 12.63
CA PRO A 52 18.21 -11.54 12.34
C PRO A 52 17.04 -12.16 13.10
N THR A 53 16.01 -12.59 12.36
CA THR A 53 14.95 -13.44 12.90
C THR A 53 15.58 -14.77 13.29
N THR A 54 15.60 -15.08 14.59
CA THR A 54 15.90 -16.44 15.05
C THR A 54 15.02 -17.43 14.28
N PRO A 55 15.60 -18.41 13.57
CA PRO A 55 14.81 -19.41 12.86
C PRO A 55 13.86 -20.09 13.86
N PRO A 56 12.60 -20.36 13.47
CA PRO A 56 11.71 -21.13 14.32
C PRO A 56 12.39 -22.48 14.65
N PRO A 57 12.31 -22.94 15.91
CA PRO A 57 12.85 -24.26 16.26
C PRO A 57 12.24 -25.31 15.32
N PRO A 58 12.99 -26.34 14.91
CA PRO A 58 12.47 -27.37 14.04
C PRO A 58 11.20 -27.94 14.66
N ALA A 59 10.11 -27.92 13.88
CA ALA A 59 8.84 -28.49 14.27
C ALA A 59 9.07 -29.98 14.59
N TYR A 60 8.99 -30.34 15.86
CA TYR A 60 8.86 -31.73 16.27
C TYR A 60 7.51 -32.22 15.73
N ASP A 61 7.53 -33.27 14.90
CA ASP A 61 6.35 -34.05 14.52
C ASP A 61 5.72 -34.65 15.78
N GLY A 62 4.85 -33.88 16.42
CA GLY A 62 3.93 -34.38 17.43
C GLY A 62 2.83 -35.19 16.76
N PRO A 63 2.47 -36.39 17.27
CA PRO A 63 1.36 -37.16 16.71
C PRO A 63 0.04 -36.38 16.78
N PRO A 64 -0.87 -36.59 15.81
CA PRO A 64 -2.10 -35.80 15.70
C PRO A 64 -2.96 -35.91 16.96
N PRO A 65 -3.65 -34.82 17.36
CA PRO A 65 -4.55 -34.87 18.51
C PRO A 65 -5.70 -35.85 18.22
N ALA A 66 -5.82 -36.85 19.11
CA ALA A 66 -6.95 -37.76 19.13
C ALA A 66 -8.24 -36.99 19.36
N TYR A 67 -9.20 -37.20 18.47
CA TYR A 67 -10.60 -36.80 18.62
C TYR A 67 -11.15 -37.34 19.95
N ALA A 68 -11.42 -36.42 20.88
CA ALA A 68 -12.16 -36.73 22.09
C ALA A 68 -13.63 -36.93 21.71
N ALA A 69 -14.10 -38.18 21.76
CA ALA A 69 -15.51 -38.53 21.70
C ALA A 69 -16.24 -37.96 22.92
N ALA A 70 -17.31 -37.20 22.69
CA ALA A 70 -18.28 -36.84 23.73
C ALA A 70 -19.31 -37.97 23.91
N PRO A 71 -19.82 -38.20 25.13
CA PRO A 71 -20.50 -39.43 25.51
C PRO A 71 -21.97 -39.46 25.06
N GLY A 72 -22.45 -40.66 24.74
CA GLY A 72 -23.86 -40.93 24.51
C GLY A 72 -24.68 -40.99 25.80
N VAL A 73 -25.97 -40.66 25.68
CA VAL A 73 -27.02 -41.13 26.59
C VAL A 73 -28.31 -41.38 25.79
N SER A 74 -28.60 -42.68 25.64
CA SER A 74 -29.89 -43.39 25.74
C SER A 74 -31.17 -42.91 25.03
N ALA A 75 -31.55 -43.73 24.06
CA ALA A 75 -32.85 -44.37 23.84
C ALA A 75 -34.04 -43.99 24.75
N GLN A 76 -35.20 -43.77 24.13
CA GLN A 76 -36.46 -44.32 24.66
C GLN A 76 -37.45 -44.68 23.55
N ASP A 77 -37.75 -45.98 23.51
CA ASP A 77 -38.80 -46.67 22.76
C ASP A 77 -40.21 -46.11 23.01
N GLY A 78 -41.11 -46.30 22.05
CA GLY A 78 -42.55 -46.28 22.37
C GLY A 78 -43.53 -46.06 21.22
N ALA A 79 -43.56 -46.95 20.23
CA ALA A 79 -44.85 -47.37 19.65
C ALA A 79 -45.33 -48.57 20.48
N PRO A 80 -46.64 -48.73 20.81
CA PRO A 80 -47.51 -49.37 19.82
C PRO A 80 -49.03 -49.06 19.93
N ALA A 81 -49.74 -49.63 18.94
CA ALA A 81 -51.09 -50.22 19.01
C ALA A 81 -52.34 -49.32 18.94
N GLY A 82 -53.04 -49.42 17.79
CA GLY A 82 -54.29 -50.18 17.67
C GLY A 82 -55.59 -49.58 18.25
N PRO A 83 -56.71 -49.61 17.50
CA PRO A 83 -57.95 -48.92 17.87
C PRO A 83 -58.82 -49.73 18.86
N PRO A 84 -59.79 -49.08 19.53
CA PRO A 84 -61.00 -49.79 19.92
C PRO A 84 -62.31 -49.12 19.48
N VAL A 85 -63.29 -50.01 19.38
CA VAL A 85 -64.68 -49.89 18.93
C VAL A 85 -65.60 -49.47 20.11
N TYR A 86 -66.70 -48.78 19.78
CA TYR A 86 -67.88 -48.38 20.59
C TYR A 86 -68.52 -49.51 21.43
N PRO A 87 -69.25 -49.23 22.55
CA PRO A 87 -70.66 -48.74 22.57
C PRO A 87 -70.91 -47.68 23.68
N GLY A 88 -71.96 -46.84 23.78
CA GLY A 88 -73.39 -46.87 23.46
C GLY A 88 -74.13 -46.02 24.53
N TYR A 89 -75.37 -45.56 24.25
CA TYR A 89 -76.32 -44.74 25.07
C TYR A 89 -76.15 -43.20 24.99
N ALA A 90 -77.18 -42.35 24.84
CA ALA A 90 -78.64 -42.51 24.85
C ALA A 90 -79.33 -41.39 24.02
N SER A 91 -80.61 -41.61 23.75
CA SER A 91 -81.56 -40.85 22.91
C SER A 91 -82.20 -39.61 23.55
N ALA A 92 -82.43 -38.58 22.69
CA ALA A 92 -83.55 -37.60 22.67
C ALA A 92 -83.66 -36.52 23.79
N PRO A 93 -84.20 -35.30 23.53
CA PRO A 93 -85.24 -34.99 22.54
C PRO A 93 -84.99 -33.81 21.58
N GLU A 94 -85.89 -33.76 20.60
CA GLU A 94 -85.99 -32.84 19.47
C GLU A 94 -86.07 -31.36 19.88
N GLY A 95 -85.00 -30.62 19.58
CA GLY A 95 -84.99 -29.16 19.54
C GLY A 95 -85.15 -28.65 18.12
N ARG A 96 -86.40 -28.35 17.74
CA ARG A 96 -86.90 -27.51 16.62
C ARG A 96 -85.86 -26.96 15.61
N PRO A 97 -86.02 -27.16 14.29
CA PRO A 97 -85.15 -26.56 13.29
C PRO A 97 -85.45 -25.06 13.14
N GLY A 98 -84.71 -24.23 13.88
CA GLY A 98 -84.58 -22.80 13.60
C GLY A 98 -83.63 -22.59 12.43
N THR A 99 -84.16 -22.12 11.30
CA THR A 99 -83.45 -21.80 10.06
C THR A 99 -82.25 -20.86 10.26
N LYS A 100 -81.06 -21.40 10.48
CA LYS A 100 -79.78 -20.66 10.42
C LYS A 100 -79.07 -20.87 9.08
N LYS A 101 -79.78 -20.60 7.97
CA LYS A 101 -79.25 -20.75 6.60
C LYS A 101 -78.11 -19.77 6.23
N ARG A 102 -77.71 -18.87 7.13
CA ARG A 102 -76.65 -17.87 6.86
C ARG A 102 -75.37 -18.08 7.67
N VAL A 103 -75.37 -18.92 8.72
CA VAL A 103 -74.22 -19.04 9.63
C VAL A 103 -73.00 -19.66 8.92
N GLY A 104 -73.19 -20.71 8.12
CA GLY A 104 -72.09 -21.31 7.34
C GLY A 104 -71.50 -20.36 6.29
N LEU A 105 -72.33 -19.49 5.69
CA LEU A 105 -71.88 -18.48 4.74
C LEU A 105 -71.03 -17.40 5.43
N TRP A 106 -71.45 -16.92 6.61
CA TRP A 106 -70.69 -15.94 7.40
C TRP A 106 -69.37 -16.52 7.93
N VAL A 107 -69.35 -17.80 8.31
CA VAL A 107 -68.11 -18.49 8.67
C VAL A 107 -67.17 -18.60 7.47
N ALA A 108 -67.67 -19.00 6.30
CA ALA A 108 -66.84 -19.07 5.09
C ALA A 108 -66.29 -17.69 4.68
N LEU A 109 -67.10 -16.62 4.73
CA LEU A 109 -66.68 -15.24 4.46
C LEU A 109 -65.65 -14.74 5.49
N SER A 110 -65.84 -15.09 6.77
CA SER A 110 -64.88 -14.78 7.84
C SER A 110 -63.53 -15.48 7.61
N VAL A 111 -63.55 -16.76 7.21
CA VAL A 111 -62.34 -17.52 6.92
C VAL A 111 -61.62 -16.96 5.70
N LEU A 112 -62.36 -16.65 4.63
CA LEU A 112 -61.80 -16.05 3.42
C LEU A 112 -61.18 -14.67 3.71
N GLY A 113 -61.88 -13.84 4.51
CA GLY A 113 -61.38 -12.54 4.95
C GLY A 113 -60.12 -12.65 5.80
N ALA A 114 -60.08 -13.62 6.73
CA ALA A 114 -58.89 -13.88 7.53
C ALA A 114 -57.69 -14.34 6.66
N LEU A 115 -57.92 -15.19 5.67
CA LEU A 115 -56.87 -15.63 4.74
C LEU A 115 -56.31 -14.47 3.90
N LEU A 116 -57.18 -13.59 3.39
CA LEU A 116 -56.74 -12.39 2.67
C LEU A 116 -55.94 -11.45 3.58
N LEU A 117 -56.38 -11.28 4.83
CA LEU A 117 -55.70 -10.42 5.80
C LEU A 117 -54.32 -10.99 6.16
N ILE A 118 -54.23 -12.31 6.38
CA ILE A 118 -52.95 -13.01 6.59
C ILE A 118 -52.02 -12.83 5.38
N ALA A 119 -52.54 -13.00 4.15
CA ALA A 119 -51.74 -12.80 2.94
C ALA A 119 -51.18 -11.38 2.85
N VAL A 120 -51.99 -10.36 3.15
CA VAL A 120 -51.54 -8.96 3.19
C VAL A 120 -50.47 -8.73 4.26
N ILE A 121 -50.66 -9.28 5.47
CA ILE A 121 -49.66 -9.17 6.55
C ILE A 121 -48.33 -9.79 6.12
N VAL A 122 -48.35 -10.97 5.49
CA VAL A 122 -47.13 -11.64 5.02
C VAL A 122 -46.41 -10.78 3.97
N VAL A 123 -47.13 -10.16 3.04
CA VAL A 123 -46.53 -9.25 2.05
C VAL A 123 -45.87 -8.05 2.73
N ILE A 124 -46.57 -7.38 3.65
CA ILE A 124 -46.03 -6.22 4.38
C ILE A 124 -44.78 -6.63 5.17
N PHE A 125 -44.83 -7.76 5.88
CA PHE A 125 -43.70 -8.25 6.66
C PHE A 125 -42.49 -8.55 5.77
N ALA A 126 -42.70 -9.20 4.62
CA ALA A 126 -41.64 -9.50 3.66
C ALA A 126 -40.91 -8.25 3.16
N PHE A 127 -41.64 -7.19 2.82
CA PHE A 127 -41.03 -5.92 2.41
C PHE A 127 -40.37 -5.16 3.57
N ALA A 128 -40.98 -5.19 4.77
CA ALA A 128 -40.45 -4.47 5.93
C ALA A 128 -39.19 -5.11 6.52
N THR A 129 -39.01 -6.43 6.37
CA THR A 129 -37.82 -7.15 6.85
C THR A 129 -36.83 -7.49 5.73
N ALA A 130 -36.99 -6.89 4.54
CA ALA A 130 -36.05 -7.09 3.45
C ALA A 130 -34.67 -6.57 3.84
N ARG A 131 -33.62 -7.37 3.62
CA ARG A 131 -32.24 -6.93 3.81
C ARG A 131 -31.76 -6.34 2.49
N HIS A 132 -31.31 -5.10 2.55
CA HIS A 132 -30.71 -4.38 1.43
C HIS A 132 -29.22 -4.22 1.69
N TRP A 133 -28.40 -4.49 0.69
CA TRP A 133 -26.98 -4.15 0.73
C TRP A 133 -26.47 -3.81 -0.66
N THR A 134 -25.32 -3.16 -0.69
CA THR A 134 -24.60 -2.88 -1.93
C THR A 134 -23.65 -4.03 -2.19
N LYS A 135 -23.87 -4.77 -3.27
CA LYS A 135 -23.01 -5.85 -3.71
C LYS A 135 -22.06 -5.34 -4.79
N THR A 136 -20.78 -5.61 -4.61
CA THR A 136 -19.75 -5.25 -5.58
C THR A 136 -19.62 -6.37 -6.61
N ASP A 137 -20.01 -6.10 -7.85
CA ASP A 137 -19.90 -7.06 -8.96
C ASP A 137 -18.49 -7.08 -9.54
N VAL A 138 -17.92 -5.88 -9.71
CA VAL A 138 -16.55 -5.69 -10.17
C VAL A 138 -15.86 -4.81 -9.14
N PRO A 139 -14.79 -5.29 -8.48
CA PRO A 139 -14.06 -4.48 -7.52
C PRO A 139 -13.44 -3.25 -8.21
N GLU A 140 -13.17 -2.22 -7.42
CA GLU A 140 -12.45 -1.04 -7.89
C GLU A 140 -11.07 -1.46 -8.43
N GLN A 141 -10.73 -0.98 -9.62
CA GLN A 141 -9.40 -1.12 -10.18
C GLN A 141 -8.61 0.14 -9.84
N PRO A 142 -7.64 0.06 -8.89
CA PRO A 142 -6.83 1.21 -8.55
C PRO A 142 -5.93 1.59 -9.73
N GLU A 143 -5.68 2.88 -9.86
CA GLU A 143 -4.78 3.42 -10.87
C GLU A 143 -3.36 2.84 -10.72
N THR A 144 -2.78 2.45 -11.83
CA THR A 144 -1.39 2.01 -11.89
C THR A 144 -0.49 3.10 -12.44
N PHE A 145 0.76 3.11 -11.98
CA PHE A 145 1.75 4.10 -12.35
C PHE A 145 2.95 3.41 -13.00
N ARG A 146 3.51 4.06 -14.01
CA ARG A 146 4.78 3.68 -14.62
C ARG A 146 5.83 4.76 -14.38
N SER A 147 7.07 4.33 -14.20
CA SER A 147 8.21 5.23 -14.09
C SER A 147 8.65 5.66 -15.48
N GLU A 148 8.79 6.96 -15.69
CA GLU A 148 9.31 7.56 -16.91
C GLU A 148 10.50 8.46 -16.56
N GLU A 149 11.61 8.25 -17.26
CA GLU A 149 12.80 9.11 -17.18
C GLU A 149 12.58 10.36 -18.04
N TYR A 150 12.94 11.53 -17.53
CA TYR A 150 12.85 12.79 -18.25
C TYR A 150 14.08 13.66 -18.00
N GLU A 151 14.47 14.44 -19.01
CA GLU A 151 15.49 15.48 -18.86
C GLU A 151 14.94 16.63 -18.03
N THR A 152 15.64 16.98 -16.96
CA THR A 152 15.25 18.06 -16.05
C THR A 152 15.46 19.46 -16.65
N GLY A 153 16.23 19.55 -17.73
CA GLY A 153 16.74 20.80 -18.30
C GLY A 153 18.05 21.27 -17.65
N ARG A 154 18.45 20.64 -16.55
CA ARG A 154 19.74 20.87 -15.90
C ARG A 154 20.79 19.92 -16.43
N VAL A 155 22.05 20.26 -16.20
CA VAL A 155 23.18 19.55 -16.78
C VAL A 155 24.27 19.34 -15.77
N ASP A 156 24.75 18.11 -15.69
CA ASP A 156 25.88 17.72 -14.86
C ASP A 156 27.18 17.89 -15.65
N VAL A 157 28.25 18.27 -14.94
CA VAL A 157 29.57 18.46 -15.52
C VAL A 157 30.55 17.61 -14.73
N THR A 158 31.35 16.84 -15.45
CA THR A 158 32.38 15.98 -14.89
C THR A 158 33.73 16.35 -15.48
N MET A 159 34.79 16.10 -14.71
CA MET A 159 36.17 16.27 -15.17
C MET A 159 36.80 14.89 -15.33
N ASP A 160 37.40 14.63 -16.49
CA ASP A 160 38.18 13.42 -16.69
C ASP A 160 39.63 13.58 -16.20
N ASP A 161 40.43 12.52 -16.34
CA ASP A 161 41.87 12.55 -16.00
C ASP A 161 42.75 13.00 -17.19
N VAL A 162 42.16 13.49 -18.29
CA VAL A 162 42.87 13.84 -19.52
C VAL A 162 43.14 15.34 -19.54
N ASN A 163 44.37 15.71 -19.19
CA ASN A 163 44.79 17.11 -19.20
C ASN A 163 44.73 17.69 -20.62
N PRO A 164 44.04 18.83 -20.84
CA PRO A 164 43.94 19.46 -22.15
C PRO A 164 45.28 20.07 -22.61
N CYS A 165 46.24 20.24 -21.70
CA CYS A 165 47.56 20.76 -21.98
C CYS A 165 48.60 19.66 -22.15
N SER A 166 49.72 20.03 -22.76
CA SER A 166 50.90 19.17 -22.92
C SER A 166 52.15 19.80 -22.33
N VAL A 167 53.09 18.98 -21.86
CA VAL A 167 54.38 19.47 -21.36
C VAL A 167 55.12 20.16 -22.50
N ASN A 168 55.75 21.30 -22.20
CA ASN A 168 56.44 22.16 -23.16
C ASN A 168 55.51 22.81 -24.21
N GLN A 169 54.20 22.85 -23.94
CA GLN A 169 53.26 23.73 -24.63
C GLN A 169 53.42 25.16 -24.14
N ASP A 170 53.17 26.12 -25.02
CA ASP A 170 53.03 27.53 -24.66
C ASP A 170 51.94 27.71 -23.58
N TRP A 171 52.25 28.51 -22.56
CA TRP A 171 51.35 28.68 -21.42
C TRP A 171 50.02 29.34 -21.80
N THR A 172 50.05 30.34 -22.68
CA THR A 172 48.86 31.00 -23.18
C THR A 172 48.01 30.03 -24.00
N ASP A 173 48.62 29.19 -24.84
CA ASP A 173 47.90 28.14 -25.58
C ASP A 173 47.21 27.13 -24.65
N CYS A 174 47.90 26.67 -23.60
CA CYS A 174 47.34 25.78 -22.59
C CYS A 174 46.14 26.42 -21.88
N THR A 175 46.30 27.68 -21.44
CA THR A 175 45.23 28.45 -20.79
C THR A 175 44.02 28.61 -21.72
N ASN A 176 44.23 28.87 -23.01
CA ASN A 176 43.15 28.98 -23.98
C ASN A 176 42.40 27.66 -24.21
N LEU A 177 43.09 26.51 -24.17
CA LEU A 177 42.43 25.20 -24.23
C LEU A 177 41.56 24.95 -22.99
N MET A 178 42.03 25.32 -21.80
CA MET A 178 41.24 25.23 -20.58
C MET A 178 40.01 26.15 -20.62
N VAL A 179 40.15 27.38 -21.13
CA VAL A 179 39.02 28.28 -21.38
C VAL A 179 38.02 27.68 -22.37
N ALA A 180 38.49 27.00 -23.41
CA ALA A 180 37.62 26.39 -24.40
C ALA A 180 36.78 25.25 -23.82
N THR A 181 37.38 24.34 -23.02
CA THR A 181 36.61 23.26 -22.37
C THR A 181 35.65 23.79 -21.31
N TYR A 182 36.06 24.81 -20.53
CA TYR A 182 35.17 25.50 -19.60
C TYR A 182 33.97 26.14 -20.32
N THR A 183 34.22 26.87 -21.40
CA THR A 183 33.14 27.53 -22.16
C THR A 183 32.19 26.52 -22.77
N ALA A 184 32.70 25.39 -23.26
CA ALA A 184 31.88 24.34 -23.85
C ALA A 184 31.00 23.61 -22.83
N ALA A 185 31.48 23.43 -21.59
CA ALA A 185 30.78 22.62 -20.59
C ALA A 185 29.95 23.44 -19.58
N CYS A 186 30.38 24.66 -19.25
CA CYS A 186 29.88 25.42 -18.10
C CYS A 186 29.15 26.73 -18.44
N VAL A 187 29.30 27.27 -19.65
CA VAL A 187 28.75 28.58 -20.03
C VAL A 187 27.39 28.42 -20.72
N ASP A 188 26.45 29.32 -20.41
CA ASP A 188 25.10 29.39 -21.00
C ASP A 188 24.23 28.13 -20.82
N VAL A 189 24.45 27.38 -19.73
CA VAL A 189 23.72 26.15 -19.40
C VAL A 189 23.23 26.16 -17.95
N GLU A 190 22.11 25.48 -17.68
CA GLU A 190 21.60 25.35 -16.32
C GLU A 190 22.30 24.17 -15.64
N LEU A 191 23.10 24.43 -14.62
CA LEU A 191 23.98 23.44 -14.01
C LEU A 191 23.35 22.73 -12.80
N THR A 192 23.78 21.50 -12.55
CA THR A 192 23.58 20.85 -11.24
C THR A 192 24.33 21.60 -10.15
N GLU A 193 23.99 21.36 -8.88
CA GLU A 193 24.71 22.00 -7.76
C GLU A 193 26.19 21.56 -7.74
N ALA A 194 26.44 20.27 -7.96
CA ALA A 194 27.78 19.71 -8.06
C ALA A 194 28.55 20.30 -9.26
N ALA A 195 27.92 20.37 -10.43
CA ALA A 195 28.52 20.98 -11.62
C ALA A 195 28.84 22.46 -11.43
N THR A 196 27.98 23.20 -10.72
CA THR A 196 28.21 24.62 -10.40
C THR A 196 29.49 24.80 -9.59
N LEU A 197 29.70 23.96 -8.57
CA LEU A 197 30.91 23.98 -7.76
C LEU A 197 32.15 23.63 -8.59
N LEU A 198 32.08 22.57 -9.40
CA LEU A 198 33.18 22.14 -10.27
C LEU A 198 33.56 23.24 -11.28
N CYS A 199 32.58 23.83 -11.96
CA CYS A 199 32.80 24.91 -12.91
C CYS A 199 33.38 26.16 -12.24
N ALA A 200 32.94 26.50 -11.02
CA ALA A 200 33.50 27.62 -10.27
C ALA A 200 34.97 27.39 -9.89
N GLU A 201 35.31 26.20 -9.40
CA GLU A 201 36.69 25.81 -9.11
C GLU A 201 37.56 25.84 -10.37
N TYR A 202 37.05 25.29 -11.48
CA TYR A 202 37.76 25.28 -12.76
C TYR A 202 38.00 26.69 -13.31
N SER A 203 37.01 27.58 -13.20
CA SER A 203 37.14 28.99 -13.60
C SER A 203 38.20 29.72 -12.76
N THR A 204 38.27 29.42 -11.46
CA THR A 204 39.28 29.99 -10.56
C THR A 204 40.68 29.53 -10.97
N ALA A 205 40.86 28.24 -11.29
CA ALA A 205 42.13 27.71 -11.77
C ALA A 205 42.57 28.38 -13.09
N ILE A 206 41.64 28.62 -14.02
CA ILE A 206 41.91 29.38 -15.25
C ILE A 206 42.40 30.80 -14.93
N ASP A 207 41.75 31.49 -14.00
CA ASP A 207 42.12 32.86 -13.65
C ASP A 207 43.49 32.94 -12.96
N GLU A 208 43.82 31.97 -12.11
CA GLU A 208 45.16 31.80 -11.55
C GLU A 208 46.21 31.58 -12.65
N MET A 209 45.90 30.73 -13.64
CA MET A 209 46.81 30.50 -14.76
C MET A 209 47.03 31.76 -15.59
N LYS A 210 45.98 32.52 -15.89
CA LYS A 210 46.09 33.82 -16.58
C LYS A 210 46.91 34.83 -15.79
N ALA A 211 46.79 34.84 -14.46
CA ALA A 211 47.53 35.75 -13.60
C ALA A 211 49.03 35.46 -13.56
N LEU A 212 49.42 34.19 -13.78
CA LEU A 212 50.81 33.74 -13.82
C LEU A 212 51.43 33.80 -15.23
N ASP A 213 50.66 34.17 -16.25
CA ASP A 213 51.12 34.21 -17.65
C ASP A 213 52.23 35.26 -17.87
N GLY A 214 53.15 34.95 -18.79
CA GLY A 214 54.31 35.77 -19.10
C GLY A 214 55.01 35.36 -20.39
N ASP A 215 55.71 36.31 -21.02
CA ASP A 215 56.38 36.08 -22.29
C ASP A 215 57.38 34.91 -22.22
N GLY A 216 57.19 33.92 -23.09
CA GLY A 216 58.05 32.74 -23.19
C GLY A 216 57.84 31.70 -22.08
N TYR A 217 56.68 31.72 -21.41
CA TYR A 217 56.33 30.72 -20.39
C TYR A 217 55.79 29.46 -21.06
N TYR A 218 56.22 28.31 -20.54
CA TYR A 218 55.82 27.00 -21.03
C TYR A 218 55.37 26.11 -19.88
N VAL A 219 54.47 25.18 -20.18
CA VAL A 219 53.96 24.19 -19.21
C VAL A 219 55.11 23.26 -18.79
N ALA A 220 55.55 23.40 -17.54
CA ALA A 220 56.62 22.57 -16.97
C ALA A 220 56.12 21.18 -16.52
N THR A 221 54.93 21.12 -15.94
CA THR A 221 54.28 19.88 -15.46
C THR A 221 52.78 19.95 -15.69
N LEU A 222 52.15 18.80 -15.91
CA LEU A 222 50.69 18.72 -16.00
C LEU A 222 50.10 18.78 -14.59
N GLY A 223 49.11 19.66 -14.39
CA GLY A 223 48.30 19.72 -13.18
C GLY A 223 47.21 18.63 -13.17
N SER A 224 46.34 18.68 -12.17
CA SER A 224 45.20 17.77 -12.02
C SER A 224 43.97 18.15 -12.85
N SER A 225 43.97 19.31 -13.51
CA SER A 225 42.84 19.76 -14.31
C SER A 225 42.74 18.97 -15.61
N GLY A 226 41.70 18.13 -15.73
CA GLY A 226 41.34 17.43 -16.94
C GLY A 226 40.38 18.20 -17.83
N SER A 227 39.83 17.49 -18.81
CA SER A 227 38.82 18.00 -19.73
C SER A 227 37.43 17.88 -19.12
N LEU A 228 36.60 18.90 -19.33
CA LEU A 228 35.24 18.93 -18.81
C LEU A 228 34.27 18.32 -19.83
N HIS A 229 33.39 17.46 -19.33
CA HIS A 229 32.33 16.79 -20.09
C HIS A 229 30.98 17.10 -19.50
N GLN A 230 30.01 17.29 -20.37
CA GLN A 230 28.66 17.66 -20.02
C GLN A 230 27.70 16.48 -20.24
N THR A 231 26.80 16.21 -19.30
CA THR A 231 25.76 15.17 -19.42
C THR A 231 24.42 15.70 -18.88
N PRO A 232 23.30 15.57 -19.62
CA PRO A 232 21.99 16.00 -19.13
C PRO A 232 21.60 15.31 -17.82
N GLU A 233 21.06 16.07 -16.86
CA GLU A 233 20.50 15.51 -15.63
C GLU A 233 19.15 14.88 -15.93
N ILE A 234 19.06 13.58 -15.69
CA ILE A 234 17.84 12.78 -15.84
C ILE A 234 17.21 12.56 -14.46
N ASP A 235 15.90 12.79 -14.38
CA ASP A 235 15.10 12.47 -13.20
C ASP A 235 13.95 11.51 -13.57
N THR A 236 13.33 10.92 -12.57
CA THR A 236 12.23 9.96 -12.72
C THR A 236 10.93 10.55 -12.22
N ARG A 237 9.87 10.42 -13.00
CA ARG A 237 8.50 10.75 -12.56
C ARG A 237 7.58 9.56 -12.71
N GLN A 238 6.62 9.47 -11.80
CA GLN A 238 5.52 8.52 -11.92
C GLN A 238 4.46 9.12 -12.83
N VAL A 239 4.14 8.41 -13.91
CA VAL A 239 3.08 8.77 -14.85
C VAL A 239 1.95 7.77 -14.69
N SER A 240 0.73 8.29 -14.52
CA SER A 240 -0.48 7.48 -14.48
C SER A 240 -0.67 6.73 -15.82
N ASN A 241 -1.16 5.50 -15.74
CA ASN A 241 -1.59 4.73 -16.91
C ASN A 241 -3.04 5.03 -17.33
N GLU A 242 -3.73 5.96 -16.66
CA GLU A 242 -5.13 6.34 -16.87
C GLU A 242 -6.09 5.14 -16.85
N ASP A 243 -5.79 4.14 -16.02
CA ASP A 243 -6.48 2.85 -15.95
C ASP A 243 -7.34 2.67 -14.70
N TYR A 244 -7.66 3.77 -14.03
CA TYR A 244 -8.60 3.76 -12.91
C TYR A 244 -10.01 3.38 -13.38
N GLU A 245 -10.60 2.34 -12.78
CA GLU A 245 -12.01 2.01 -12.95
C GLU A 245 -12.72 1.93 -11.59
N PRO A 246 -13.83 2.68 -11.39
CA PRO A 246 -14.57 2.63 -10.14
C PRO A 246 -15.26 1.26 -9.98
N ALA A 247 -15.49 0.85 -8.72
CA ALA A 247 -16.24 -0.36 -8.44
C ALA A 247 -17.64 -0.31 -9.08
N VAL A 248 -18.02 -1.38 -9.78
CA VAL A 248 -19.38 -1.55 -10.28
C VAL A 248 -20.18 -2.27 -9.20
N THR A 249 -21.21 -1.60 -8.69
CA THR A 249 -22.05 -2.11 -7.61
C THR A 249 -23.52 -2.08 -7.99
N HIS A 250 -24.28 -3.04 -7.48
CA HIS A 250 -25.74 -3.00 -7.53
C HIS A 250 -26.34 -3.17 -6.13
N GLU A 251 -27.61 -2.77 -6.00
CA GLU A 251 -28.38 -3.01 -4.78
C GLU A 251 -28.94 -4.44 -4.81
N ALA A 252 -28.47 -5.26 -3.87
CA ALA A 252 -28.99 -6.60 -3.65
C ALA A 252 -30.06 -6.57 -2.56
N VAL A 253 -31.13 -7.34 -2.77
CA VAL A 253 -32.29 -7.40 -1.87
C VAL A 253 -32.65 -8.85 -1.58
N CYS A 254 -32.72 -9.17 -0.28
CA CYS A 254 -33.18 -10.46 0.22
C CYS A 254 -34.49 -10.32 0.98
N TYR A 255 -35.56 -10.89 0.43
CA TYR A 255 -36.87 -10.99 1.08
C TYR A 255 -36.98 -12.33 1.81
N LEU A 256 -37.47 -12.27 3.06
CA LEU A 256 -37.75 -13.45 3.89
C LEU A 256 -36.57 -14.42 4.06
N GLU A 257 -35.33 -13.98 3.86
CA GLU A 257 -34.09 -14.78 3.94
C GLU A 257 -33.89 -15.83 2.83
N PHE A 258 -34.79 -15.93 1.84
CA PHE A 258 -34.65 -16.91 0.76
C PHE A 258 -35.11 -16.47 -0.64
N ILE A 259 -35.72 -15.28 -0.78
CA ILE A 259 -36.19 -14.76 -2.09
C ILE A 259 -35.33 -13.57 -2.48
N GLY A 260 -34.62 -13.67 -3.60
CA GLY A 260 -33.72 -12.63 -4.09
C GLY A 260 -32.25 -13.04 -3.92
N GLU A 261 -31.35 -12.06 -3.97
CA GLU A 261 -29.95 -12.28 -3.64
C GLU A 261 -29.83 -12.20 -2.13
N CYS A 262 -29.44 -13.30 -1.48
CA CYS A 262 -29.36 -13.47 -0.03
C CYS A 262 -27.91 -13.63 0.49
N GLU A 263 -26.92 -13.59 -0.43
CA GLU A 263 -25.48 -13.74 -0.22
C GLU A 263 -24.67 -12.63 -0.90
#